data_AF-B6HA95-F1
#
_entry.id   AF-B6HA95-F1
#
_cell.length_a   1.000
_cell.length_b   1.000
_cell.length_c   1.000
_cell.angle_alpha   90.00
_cell.angle_beta   90.00
_cell.angle_gamma   90.00
#
_symmetry.space_group_name_H-M   'P 1'
#
loop_
_entity.id
_entity.type
_entity.pdbx_description
1 polymer ?
#
loop_
_entity_poly.entity_id
_entity_poly.type
_entity_poly.pdbx_seq_one_letter_code
_entity_poly.pdbx_strand_id
1 'polypeptide(L)'
;MGGKRYVRPQKPYSATDALKRLVDKAESLSLREYLTKSEKKSLGAALTILQTETNSWKRQKYQLFLRSLQKDCGAHAVLLCAVALGQVIVANMNQQNRDRLGGILKTDTRLSGTVIRELAVVECNLPDTTQRPGSEGFQQLEIPTEKAPSDNTLFDTYEQAAMLSRPRPTGLINGR
;
A
#
# COMPACT_ATOMS: atom_id res chain seq x y z
N MET A 1 44.25 -4.08 -2.72
CA MET A 1 43.38 -4.91 -3.59
C MET A 1 41.96 -4.88 -3.05
N GLY A 2 41.04 -4.19 -3.73
CA GLY A 2 39.63 -4.13 -3.32
C GLY A 2 38.89 -5.39 -3.78
N GLY A 3 38.67 -6.34 -2.87
CA GLY A 3 37.87 -7.52 -3.15
C GLY A 3 36.44 -7.12 -3.49
N LYS A 4 36.04 -7.26 -4.76
CA LYS A 4 34.64 -7.13 -5.19
C LYS A 4 33.84 -8.20 -4.45
N ARG A 5 33.13 -7.80 -3.39
CA ARG A 5 32.18 -8.67 -2.69
C ARG A 5 31.02 -8.89 -3.66
N TYR A 6 31.03 -10.03 -4.36
CA TYR A 6 29.86 -10.48 -5.09
C TYR A 6 28.71 -10.60 -4.10
N VAL A 7 27.74 -9.68 -4.20
CA VAL A 7 26.49 -9.76 -3.45
C VAL A 7 25.81 -11.02 -3.96
N ARG A 8 25.87 -12.11 -3.20
CA ARG A 8 25.16 -13.35 -3.53
C ARG A 8 23.70 -12.97 -3.78
N PRO A 9 23.08 -13.42 -4.89
CA PRO A 9 21.67 -13.18 -5.14
C PRO A 9 20.89 -13.78 -3.97
N GLN A 10 20.37 -12.89 -3.11
CA GLN A 10 19.53 -13.27 -1.98
C GLN A 10 18.24 -13.83 -2.57
N LYS A 11 17.98 -15.11 -2.33
CA LYS A 11 16.73 -15.74 -2.76
C LYS A 11 15.58 -14.94 -2.13
N PRO A 12 14.57 -14.51 -2.92
CA PRO A 12 13.44 -13.78 -2.37
C PRO A 12 12.77 -14.64 -1.31
N TYR A 13 12.41 -14.01 -0.19
CA TYR A 13 11.80 -14.72 0.92
C TYR A 13 10.45 -15.31 0.47
N SER A 14 10.22 -16.58 0.77
CA SER A 14 9.00 -17.26 0.33
C SER A 14 7.81 -16.91 1.23
N ALA A 15 6.60 -16.98 0.70
CA ALA A 15 5.39 -16.79 1.50
C ALA A 15 5.27 -17.84 2.62
N THR A 16 5.71 -19.07 2.36
CA THR A 16 5.68 -20.17 3.34
C THR A 16 6.65 -19.92 4.50
N ASP A 17 7.86 -19.44 4.22
CA ASP A 17 8.84 -19.11 5.27
C ASP A 17 8.37 -17.90 6.11
N ALA A 18 7.73 -16.92 5.46
CA ALA A 18 7.11 -15.78 6.13
C ALA A 18 5.96 -16.21 7.04
N LEU A 19 5.10 -17.11 6.56
CA LEU A 19 4.01 -17.66 7.34
C LEU A 19 4.54 -18.42 8.55
N LYS A 20 5.54 -19.29 8.37
CA LYS A 20 6.13 -20.05 9.48
C LYS A 20 6.64 -19.10 10.57
N ARG A 21 7.39 -18.06 10.18
CA ARG A 21 7.83 -17.02 11.12
C ARG A 21 6.68 -16.30 11.82
N LEU A 22 5.59 -16.01 11.12
CA LEU A 22 4.42 -15.38 11.71
C LEU A 22 3.75 -16.27 12.74
N VAL A 23 3.58 -17.57 12.44
CA VAL A 23 2.99 -18.54 13.36
C VAL A 23 3.87 -18.72 14.60
N ASP A 24 5.17 -18.96 14.41
CA ASP A 24 6.13 -19.09 15.53
C ASP A 24 6.11 -17.83 16.42
N LYS A 25 5.96 -16.65 15.80
CA LYS A 25 5.87 -15.38 16.53
C LYS A 25 4.54 -15.21 17.25
N ALA A 26 3.43 -15.56 16.61
CA ALA A 26 2.10 -15.52 17.19
C ALA A 26 2.01 -16.42 18.42
N GLU A 27 2.57 -17.63 18.35
CA GLU A 27 2.66 -18.56 19.48
C GLU A 27 3.54 -17.99 20.60
N SER A 28 4.72 -17.46 20.25
CA SER A 28 5.61 -16.80 21.22
C SER A 28 4.95 -15.63 21.94
N LEU A 29 4.14 -14.84 21.24
CA LEU A 29 3.40 -13.71 21.80
C LEU A 29 2.20 -14.18 22.63
N SER A 30 1.54 -15.27 22.23
CA SER A 30 0.45 -15.86 23.00
C SER A 30 0.94 -16.44 24.32
N LEU A 31 2.18 -16.94 24.38
CA LEU A 31 2.79 -17.44 25.61
C LEU A 31 3.30 -16.34 26.55
N ARG A 32 3.76 -15.22 25.97
CA ARG A 32 4.42 -14.15 26.72
C ARG A 32 3.49 -13.00 27.05
N GLU A 33 2.49 -12.75 26.22
CA GLU A 33 1.50 -11.67 26.34
C GLU A 33 2.12 -10.24 26.37
N TYR A 34 3.39 -10.08 25.96
CA TYR A 34 4.04 -8.77 25.86
C TYR A 34 5.06 -8.70 24.71
N LEU A 35 5.30 -7.47 24.22
CA LEU A 35 6.36 -7.15 23.27
C LEU A 35 7.68 -6.80 23.97
N THR A 36 8.78 -7.38 23.49
CA THR A 36 10.13 -6.99 23.89
C THR A 36 10.54 -5.63 23.34
N LYS A 37 11.57 -5.02 23.91
CA LYS A 37 12.09 -3.71 23.48
C LYS A 37 12.46 -3.67 21.98
N SER A 38 13.03 -4.75 21.44
CA SER A 38 13.38 -4.84 20.02
C SER A 38 12.15 -4.91 19.12
N GLU A 39 11.10 -5.59 19.58
CA GLU A 39 9.84 -5.74 18.85
C GLU A 39 9.04 -4.45 18.88
N LYS A 40 8.96 -3.77 20.03
CA LYS A 40 8.39 -2.42 20.11
C LYS A 40 9.12 -1.43 19.20
N LYS A 41 10.44 -1.50 19.12
CA LYS A 41 11.22 -0.67 18.19
C LYS A 41 10.90 -0.98 16.73
N SER A 42 10.72 -2.26 16.40
CA SER A 42 10.36 -2.70 15.04
C SER A 42 8.94 -2.27 14.66
N LEU A 43 8.01 -2.36 15.62
CA LEU A 43 6.64 -1.87 15.48
C LEU A 43 6.61 -0.35 15.32
N GLY A 44 7.32 0.39 16.17
CA GLY A 44 7.44 1.84 16.07
C GLY A 44 7.99 2.27 14.71
N ALA A 45 9.04 1.60 14.22
CA ALA A 45 9.57 1.87 12.88
C ALA A 45 8.53 1.60 11.77
N ALA A 46 7.73 0.55 11.91
CA ALA A 46 6.66 0.24 10.96
C ALA A 46 5.53 1.29 10.99
N LEU A 47 5.12 1.75 12.17
CA LEU A 47 4.12 2.80 12.34
C LEU A 47 4.63 4.14 11.80
N THR A 48 5.89 4.49 12.06
CA THR A 48 6.52 5.69 11.47
C THR A 48 6.49 5.62 9.94
N ILE A 49 6.84 4.48 9.34
CA ILE A 49 6.79 4.29 7.87
C ILE A 49 5.34 4.37 7.36
N LEU A 50 4.36 3.97 8.15
CA LEU A 50 2.96 4.08 7.77
C LEU A 50 2.50 5.54 7.68
N GLN A 51 2.93 6.36 8.65
CA GLN A 51 2.55 7.77 8.81
C GLN A 51 3.36 8.75 7.96
N THR A 52 4.61 8.42 7.64
CA THR A 52 5.49 9.29 6.85
C THR A 52 5.46 8.96 5.36
N GLU A 53 5.57 9.99 4.52
CA GLU A 53 5.86 9.81 3.10
C GLU A 53 7.31 9.34 2.96
N THR A 54 7.52 8.26 2.20
CA THR A 54 8.84 7.64 2.08
C THR A 54 9.36 7.73 0.66
N ASN A 55 10.53 8.33 0.49
CA ASN A 55 11.22 8.43 -0.81
C ASN A 55 11.97 7.14 -1.19
N SER A 56 12.01 6.15 -0.30
CA SER A 56 12.71 4.89 -0.54
C SER A 56 11.77 3.84 -1.08
N TRP A 57 12.07 3.33 -2.28
CA TRP A 57 11.32 2.23 -2.91
C TRP A 57 11.06 1.02 -1.99
N LYS A 58 12.05 0.66 -1.15
CA LYS A 58 11.91 -0.44 -0.19
C LYS A 58 10.90 -0.12 0.93
N ARG A 59 10.89 1.13 1.40
CA ARG A 59 9.94 1.59 2.42
C ARG A 59 8.54 1.73 1.84
N GLN A 60 8.42 2.20 0.61
CA GLN A 60 7.15 2.31 -0.10
C GLN A 60 6.48 0.94 -0.32
N LYS A 61 7.26 -0.07 -0.74
CA LYS A 61 6.76 -1.47 -0.84
C LYS A 61 6.23 -2.00 0.48
N TYR A 62 6.95 -1.71 1.56
CA TYR A 62 6.55 -2.12 2.90
C TYR A 62 5.30 -1.36 3.37
N GLN A 63 5.24 -0.05 3.13
CA GLN A 63 4.10 0.81 3.47
C GLN A 63 2.82 0.37 2.76
N LEU A 64 2.88 0.10 1.45
CA LEU A 64 1.74 -0.40 0.67
C LEU A 64 1.22 -1.73 1.22
N PHE A 65 2.12 -2.64 1.53
CA PHE A 65 1.77 -3.93 2.13
C PHE A 65 1.10 -3.77 3.50
N LEU A 66 1.66 -2.95 4.39
CA LEU A 66 1.06 -2.69 5.70
C LEU A 66 -0.31 -2.01 5.59
N ARG A 67 -0.50 -1.05 4.67
CA ARG A 67 -1.82 -0.42 4.46
C ARG A 67 -2.85 -1.43 3.96
N SER A 68 -2.48 -2.33 3.04
CA SER A 68 -3.39 -3.38 2.59
C SER A 68 -3.79 -4.32 3.73
N LEU A 69 -2.84 -4.71 4.57
CA LEU A 69 -3.12 -5.55 5.74
C LEU A 69 -3.98 -4.84 6.78
N GLN A 70 -3.73 -3.56 7.04
CA GLN A 70 -4.53 -2.79 7.97
C GLN A 70 -6.00 -2.71 7.51
N LYS A 71 -6.22 -2.49 6.22
CA LYS A 71 -7.57 -2.40 5.64
C LYS A 71 -8.30 -3.74 5.70
N ASP A 72 -7.62 -4.83 5.39
CA ASP A 72 -8.27 -6.12 5.18
C ASP A 72 -8.31 -7.01 6.43
N CYS A 73 -7.26 -6.97 7.25
CA CYS A 73 -7.10 -7.80 8.45
C CYS A 73 -7.15 -6.97 9.74
N GLY A 74 -6.75 -5.69 9.71
CA GLY A 74 -6.73 -4.81 10.87
C GLY A 74 -5.36 -4.70 11.57
N ALA A 75 -5.34 -3.98 12.70
CA ALA A 75 -4.12 -3.62 13.42
C ALA A 75 -3.27 -4.81 13.90
N HIS A 76 -3.92 -5.94 14.24
CA HIS A 76 -3.23 -7.14 14.71
C HIS A 76 -2.33 -7.78 13.64
N ALA A 77 -2.76 -7.77 12.38
CA ALA A 77 -1.93 -8.26 11.28
C ALA A 77 -0.72 -7.34 11.03
N VAL A 78 -0.91 -6.03 11.17
CA VAL A 78 0.18 -5.04 11.08
C VAL A 78 1.22 -5.27 12.18
N LEU A 79 0.78 -5.48 13.42
CA LEU A 79 1.65 -5.78 14.55
C LEU A 79 2.48 -7.04 14.29
N LEU A 80 1.82 -8.14 13.95
CA LEU A 80 2.50 -9.42 13.69
C LEU A 80 3.52 -9.30 12.56
N CYS A 81 3.15 -8.66 11.45
CA CYS A 81 4.05 -8.48 10.31
C CYS A 81 5.25 -7.58 10.65
N ALA A 82 5.03 -6.50 11.41
CA ALA A 82 6.11 -5.62 11.84
C ALA A 82 7.10 -6.32 12.78
N VAL A 83 6.60 -7.16 13.68
CA VAL A 83 7.38 -7.86 14.69
C VAL A 83 8.08 -9.11 14.13
N ALA A 84 7.42 -9.90 13.29
CA ALA A 84 7.94 -11.17 12.78
C ALA A 84 8.83 -11.01 11.52
N LEU A 85 8.44 -10.12 10.61
CA LEU A 85 9.06 -9.98 9.30
C LEU A 85 9.88 -8.69 9.20
N GLY A 86 9.27 -7.57 9.62
CA GLY A 86 9.84 -6.24 9.49
C GLY A 86 10.06 -5.81 8.03
N GLN A 87 10.62 -4.62 7.85
CA GLN A 87 10.76 -3.97 6.54
C GLN A 87 11.64 -4.78 5.57
N VAL A 88 12.76 -5.33 6.04
CA VAL A 88 13.76 -5.97 5.18
C VAL A 88 13.20 -7.20 4.47
N ILE A 89 12.48 -8.04 5.20
CA ILE A 89 11.93 -9.28 4.67
C ILE A 89 10.84 -8.98 3.66
N VAL A 90 9.87 -8.15 4.02
CA VAL A 90 8.76 -7.78 3.13
C VAL A 90 9.25 -7.05 1.87
N ALA A 91 10.23 -6.15 1.99
CA ALA A 91 10.77 -5.44 0.83
C ALA A 91 11.53 -6.37 -0.14
N ASN A 92 12.09 -7.46 0.37
CA ASN A 92 12.76 -8.50 -0.42
C ASN A 92 11.79 -9.57 -0.94
N MET A 93 10.51 -9.55 -0.57
CA MET A 93 9.48 -10.45 -1.11
C MET A 93 8.96 -9.94 -2.45
N ASN A 94 8.76 -10.87 -3.38
CA ASN A 94 8.06 -10.60 -4.63
C ASN A 94 6.58 -10.23 -4.36
N GLN A 95 5.96 -9.49 -5.29
CA GLN A 95 4.57 -9.05 -5.14
C GLN A 95 3.62 -10.23 -4.92
N GLN A 96 3.71 -11.28 -5.73
CA GLN A 96 2.91 -12.50 -5.58
C GLN A 96 3.02 -13.14 -4.19
N ASN A 97 4.22 -13.16 -3.60
CA ASN A 97 4.41 -13.70 -2.24
C ASN A 97 3.78 -12.79 -1.18
N ARG A 98 3.82 -11.46 -1.38
CA ARG A 98 3.16 -10.50 -0.49
C ARG A 98 1.65 -10.64 -0.56
N ASP A 99 1.07 -10.75 -1.75
CA ASP A 99 -0.37 -10.93 -1.94
C ASP A 99 -0.84 -12.26 -1.35
N ARG A 100 -0.08 -13.34 -1.59
CA ARG A 100 -0.37 -14.66 -1.00
C ARG A 100 -0.31 -14.62 0.53
N LEU A 101 0.69 -13.95 1.10
CA LEU A 101 0.82 -13.79 2.54
C LEU A 101 -0.37 -13.02 3.13
N GLY A 102 -0.79 -11.93 2.47
CA GLY A 102 -1.99 -11.19 2.84
C GLY A 102 -3.26 -12.04 2.78
N GLY A 103 -3.43 -12.87 1.74
CA GLY A 103 -4.56 -13.80 1.65
C GLY A 103 -4.58 -14.85 2.77
N ILE A 104 -3.41 -15.37 3.15
CA ILE A 104 -3.31 -16.33 4.27
C ILE A 104 -3.65 -15.64 5.60
N LEU A 105 -3.13 -14.44 5.85
CA LEU A 105 -3.43 -13.66 7.06
C LEU A 105 -4.93 -13.36 7.24
N LYS A 106 -5.70 -13.27 6.15
CA LYS A 106 -7.17 -13.12 6.21
C LYS A 106 -7.89 -14.40 6.63
N THR A 107 -7.32 -15.55 6.28
CA THR A 107 -8.00 -16.85 6.43
C THR A 107 -7.57 -17.57 7.72
N ASP A 108 -6.35 -17.34 8.16
CA ASP A 108 -5.76 -18.06 9.29
C ASP A 108 -6.12 -17.43 10.64
N THR A 109 -7.04 -18.07 11.35
CA THR A 109 -7.52 -17.63 12.66
C THR A 109 -6.47 -17.73 13.76
N ARG A 110 -5.41 -18.54 13.57
CA ARG A 110 -4.31 -18.66 14.55
C ARG A 110 -3.54 -17.36 14.70
N LEU A 111 -3.55 -16.53 13.65
CA LEU A 111 -2.88 -15.23 13.63
C LEU A 111 -3.76 -14.09 14.16
N SER A 112 -5.04 -14.39 14.46
CA SER A 112 -6.02 -13.44 15.01
C SER A 112 -6.42 -13.76 16.46
N GLY A 113 -5.53 -14.45 17.20
CA GLY A 113 -5.77 -14.79 18.61
C GLY A 113 -6.03 -13.54 19.48
N THR A 114 -6.85 -13.69 20.52
CA THR A 114 -7.31 -12.61 21.40
C THR A 114 -6.16 -11.79 21.97
N VAL A 115 -5.12 -12.45 22.49
CA VAL A 115 -3.90 -11.82 23.03
C VAL A 115 -3.23 -10.89 22.02
N ILE A 116 -3.15 -11.32 20.75
CA ILE A 116 -2.51 -10.55 19.69
C ILE A 116 -3.35 -9.32 19.32
N ARG A 117 -4.69 -9.47 19.33
CA ARG A 117 -5.61 -8.36 19.09
C ARG A 117 -5.55 -7.33 20.22
N GLU A 118 -5.50 -7.78 21.47
CA GLU A 118 -5.36 -6.90 22.63
C GLU A 118 -4.01 -6.16 22.62
N LEU A 119 -2.91 -6.86 22.35
CA LEU A 119 -1.60 -6.23 22.17
C LEU A 119 -1.60 -5.19 21.05
N ALA A 120 -2.31 -5.47 19.96
CA ALA A 120 -2.43 -4.52 18.86
C ALA A 120 -3.21 -3.26 19.27
N VAL A 121 -4.27 -3.37 20.07
CA VAL A 121 -4.99 -2.20 20.58
C VAL A 121 -4.10 -1.34 21.47
N VAL A 122 -3.30 -1.96 22.34
CA VAL A 122 -2.43 -1.25 23.28
C VAL A 122 -1.24 -0.58 22.57
N GLU A 123 -0.59 -1.30 21.65
CA GLU A 123 0.69 -0.88 21.07
C GLU A 123 0.53 -0.20 19.71
N CYS A 124 -0.46 -0.60 18.91
CA CYS A 124 -0.83 0.09 17.69
C CYS A 124 -1.95 1.08 18.01
N ASN A 125 -1.58 2.25 18.54
CA ASN A 125 -2.42 3.46 18.51
C ASN A 125 -2.56 3.95 17.05
N LEU A 126 -3.04 3.09 16.16
CA LEU A 126 -3.45 3.45 14.82
C LEU A 126 -4.79 4.18 15.01
N PRO A 127 -4.89 5.48 14.69
CA PRO A 127 -6.19 6.10 14.64
C PRO A 127 -7.03 5.30 13.66
N ASP A 128 -8.15 4.78 14.14
CA ASP A 128 -9.18 4.19 13.32
C ASP A 128 -9.46 5.22 12.21
N THR A 129 -9.14 4.89 10.96
CA THR A 129 -9.19 5.86 9.85
C THR A 129 -10.62 6.13 9.41
N THR A 130 -11.56 6.00 10.33
CA THR A 130 -12.99 6.28 10.18
C THR A 130 -13.34 7.71 10.62
N GLN A 131 -12.41 8.49 11.18
CA GLN A 131 -12.60 9.94 11.32
C GLN A 131 -11.81 10.70 10.26
N ARG A 132 -12.48 11.04 9.16
CA ARG A 132 -12.28 12.35 8.53
C ARG A 132 -12.45 13.39 9.64
N PRO A 133 -11.46 14.22 9.98
CA PRO A 133 -11.74 15.43 10.72
C PRO A 133 -12.66 16.26 9.83
N GLY A 134 -13.88 16.51 10.32
CA GLY A 134 -14.70 17.57 9.79
C GLY A 134 -13.88 18.86 9.83
N SER A 135 -13.80 19.53 8.69
CA SER A 135 -13.52 20.96 8.67
C SER A 135 -14.83 21.63 8.31
N GLU A 136 -15.47 22.11 9.36
CA GLU A 136 -16.54 23.11 9.32
C GLU A 136 -16.04 24.37 8.59
N GLY A 137 -16.99 25.16 8.07
CA GLY A 137 -16.77 26.58 7.84
C GLY A 137 -16.63 26.98 6.37
N PHE A 138 -17.78 27.22 5.76
CA PHE A 138 -17.92 28.16 4.66
C PHE A 138 -17.38 29.53 5.09
N GLN A 139 -16.52 30.14 4.27
CA GLN A 139 -16.48 31.60 4.13
C GLN A 139 -16.70 31.95 2.66
N GLN A 140 -17.95 32.32 2.44
CA GLN A 140 -18.53 32.94 1.27
C GLN A 140 -17.90 34.32 1.10
N LEU A 141 -17.16 34.53 0.01
CA LEU A 141 -16.84 35.87 -0.48
C LEU A 141 -17.89 36.20 -1.54
N GLU A 142 -18.89 36.98 -1.15
CA GLU A 142 -19.91 37.54 -2.04
C GLU A 142 -19.29 38.61 -2.94
N ILE A 143 -19.44 38.47 -4.25
CA ILE A 143 -19.60 39.60 -5.18
C ILE A 143 -20.47 39.16 -6.37
N PRO A 144 -21.21 40.07 -7.02
CA PRO A 144 -22.66 39.96 -7.11
C PRO A 144 -23.13 39.54 -8.51
N THR A 145 -24.33 38.96 -8.51
CA THR A 145 -25.18 38.62 -9.64
C THR A 145 -25.23 39.69 -10.73
N GLU A 146 -24.92 39.31 -11.97
CA GLU A 146 -25.65 39.84 -13.12
C GLU A 146 -25.92 38.76 -14.19
N LYS A 147 -27.21 38.41 -14.27
CA LYS A 147 -28.01 37.91 -15.40
C LYS A 147 -27.46 36.82 -16.35
N ALA A 148 -28.21 35.71 -16.36
CA ALA A 148 -28.39 34.79 -17.49
C ALA A 148 -28.95 35.53 -18.75
N PRO A 149 -28.77 34.99 -19.97
CA PRO A 149 -29.59 33.87 -20.48
C PRO A 149 -28.76 32.82 -21.27
N SER A 150 -29.03 31.53 -21.06
CA SER A 150 -29.82 30.62 -21.91
C SER A 150 -29.08 30.00 -23.11
N ASP A 151 -29.36 28.70 -23.27
CA ASP A 151 -29.21 27.86 -24.46
C ASP A 151 -27.87 27.10 -24.71
N ASN A 152 -27.91 25.84 -24.26
CA ASN A 152 -27.78 24.62 -25.08
C ASN A 152 -26.42 24.22 -25.70
N THR A 153 -26.17 22.91 -25.54
CA THR A 153 -25.38 22.03 -26.44
C THR A 153 -23.86 22.27 -26.50
N LEU A 154 -23.13 21.67 -25.55
CA LEU A 154 -21.68 21.45 -25.66
C LEU A 154 -21.38 19.94 -25.82
N PHE A 155 -21.93 19.36 -26.89
CA PHE A 155 -21.69 17.98 -27.30
C PHE A 155 -20.90 18.00 -28.61
N ASP A 156 -19.77 18.72 -28.67
CA ASP A 156 -19.03 18.84 -29.95
C ASP A 156 -17.55 19.22 -29.77
N THR A 157 -16.76 18.35 -29.13
CA THR A 157 -15.28 18.50 -29.20
C THR A 157 -14.50 17.19 -29.12
N TYR A 158 -15.14 16.04 -29.37
CA TYR A 158 -14.45 14.73 -29.39
C TYR A 158 -14.15 14.21 -30.81
N GLU A 159 -14.38 15.00 -31.87
CA GLU A 159 -14.27 14.52 -33.25
C GLU A 159 -13.36 15.35 -34.18
N GLN A 160 -12.20 15.85 -33.71
CA GLN A 160 -11.27 16.56 -34.62
C GLN A 160 -9.79 16.15 -34.60
N ALA A 161 -9.38 15.17 -33.78
CA ALA A 161 -7.96 14.77 -33.71
C ALA A 161 -7.59 13.47 -34.44
N ALA A 162 -8.53 12.78 -35.10
CA ALA A 162 -8.30 11.42 -35.66
C ALA A 162 -8.44 11.29 -37.19
N MET A 163 -8.48 12.39 -37.95
CA MET A 163 -8.81 12.37 -39.39
C MET A 163 -7.79 13.06 -40.33
N LEU A 164 -6.49 13.10 -40.00
CA LEU A 164 -5.45 13.60 -40.94
C LEU A 164 -4.21 12.70 -41.00
N SER A 165 -4.42 11.45 -41.40
CA SER A 165 -3.34 10.62 -41.97
C SER A 165 -3.92 9.58 -42.94
N ARG A 166 -4.54 10.06 -44.03
CA ARG A 166 -4.71 9.26 -45.24
C ARG A 166 -3.79 9.81 -46.34
N PRO A 167 -2.85 9.02 -46.88
CA PRO A 167 -2.14 9.40 -48.09
C PRO A 167 -3.09 9.41 -49.29
N ARG A 168 -3.02 10.47 -50.10
CA ARG A 168 -3.80 10.64 -51.34
C ARG A 168 -3.33 9.66 -52.41
N PRO A 169 -4.26 9.08 -53.21
CA PRO A 169 -3.90 8.41 -54.46
C PRO A 169 -3.81 9.46 -55.58
N THR A 170 -2.63 9.63 -56.17
CA THR A 170 -2.48 10.27 -57.48
C THR A 170 -2.59 9.20 -58.55
N GLY A 171 -3.74 9.14 -59.21
CA GLY A 171 -3.88 8.51 -60.52
C GLY A 171 -3.71 9.54 -61.65
N LEU A 172 -3.52 9.02 -62.87
CA LEU A 172 -3.24 9.65 -64.17
C LEU A 172 -1.72 9.66 -64.46
N ILE A 173 -1.20 9.16 -65.60
CA ILE A 173 -1.75 9.05 -66.95
C ILE A 173 -0.89 8.08 -67.80
N ASN A 174 -1.52 7.44 -68.79
CA ASN A 174 -0.94 6.59 -69.84
C ASN A 174 0.16 7.27 -70.68
N GLY A 175 1.03 6.46 -71.31
CA GLY A 175 1.40 6.70 -72.72
C GLY A 175 2.83 6.36 -73.16
N ARG A 176 2.91 5.28 -73.96
CA ARG A 176 3.96 4.87 -74.92
C ARG A 176 5.25 4.23 -74.42
#